data_AF-A0AAV2IL44-F1
#
_entry.id   AF-A0AAV2IL44-F1
#
_cell.length_a   1.000
_cell.length_b   1.000
_cell.length_c   1.000
_cell.angle_alpha   90.00
_cell.angle_beta   90.00
_cell.angle_gamma   90.00
#
_symmetry.space_group_name_H-M   'P 1'
#
loop_
_entity.id
_entity.type
_entity.pdbx_description
1 polymer ?
#
loop_
_entity_poly.entity_id
_entity_poly.type
_entity_poly.pdbx_seq_one_letter_code
_entity_poly.pdbx_strand_id
1 'polypeptide(L)'
;MLTHEREDLLCHPLCQSNLANKWRNYGRLIFCVDFCLQFGVALMIMVYIYVMPKPNQPNYACRGEEGNGPLYLNDSYSANSTVGRPAFRHRYMHIIQYVLYGFAATLICKRLMHAISVGWRFAFSPQLLATALSMVLITFGTMPPGFEPCDMQWRTIVYAGLMFVIMVSFILERFEGIGLYFTMFFEVFRTMIKISFLMVFFLLA
;
A
#
# COMPACT_ATOMS: atom_id res chain seq x y z
N MET A 1 -14.37 -16.08 -27.70
CA MET A 1 -15.13 -16.98 -26.80
C MET A 1 -15.80 -16.16 -25.71
N LEU A 2 -15.05 -15.48 -24.84
CA LEU A 2 -15.60 -14.54 -23.83
C LEU A 2 -16.39 -13.37 -24.42
N THR A 3 -15.96 -12.81 -25.56
CA THR A 3 -16.67 -11.71 -26.26
C THR A 3 -18.00 -12.11 -26.90
N HIS A 4 -18.26 -13.42 -27.04
CA HIS A 4 -19.48 -13.95 -27.66
C HIS A 4 -20.29 -14.80 -26.68
N GLU A 5 -20.02 -14.69 -25.37
CA GLU A 5 -20.75 -15.36 -24.29
C GLU A 5 -20.93 -16.88 -24.50
N ARG A 6 -19.97 -17.53 -25.19
CA ARG A 6 -20.01 -18.97 -25.43
C ARG A 6 -19.34 -19.73 -24.29
N GLU A 7 -20.06 -19.89 -23.19
CA GLU A 7 -19.59 -20.60 -21.99
C GLU A 7 -19.33 -22.09 -22.24
N ASP A 8 -20.14 -22.75 -23.08
CA ASP A 8 -19.98 -24.17 -23.43
C ASP A 8 -18.63 -24.48 -24.07
N LEU A 9 -18.11 -23.56 -24.91
CA LEU A 9 -16.80 -23.71 -25.51
C LEU A 9 -15.65 -23.43 -24.52
N LEU A 10 -15.90 -22.63 -23.47
CA LEU A 10 -14.92 -22.40 -22.40
C LEU A 10 -14.80 -23.64 -21.50
N CYS A 11 -15.91 -24.33 -21.24
CA CYS A 11 -15.96 -25.58 -20.48
C CYS A 11 -15.48 -26.80 -21.25
N HIS A 12 -15.22 -26.66 -22.56
CA HIS A 12 -14.72 -27.76 -23.38
C HIS A 12 -13.37 -28.30 -22.85
N PRO A 13 -13.19 -29.64 -22.74
CA PRO A 13 -12.01 -30.24 -22.11
C PRO A 13 -10.68 -29.83 -22.76
N LEU A 14 -10.67 -29.59 -24.08
CA LEU A 14 -9.49 -29.05 -24.78
C LEU A 14 -9.12 -27.64 -24.32
N CYS A 15 -10.11 -26.75 -24.12
CA CYS A 15 -9.88 -25.39 -23.66
C CYS A 15 -9.41 -25.36 -22.20
N GLN A 16 -10.01 -26.19 -21.35
CA GLN A 16 -9.62 -26.34 -19.94
C GLN A 16 -8.19 -26.89 -19.81
N SER A 17 -7.81 -27.92 -20.57
CA SER A 17 -6.44 -28.43 -20.62
C SER A 17 -5.43 -27.36 -21.06
N ASN A 18 -5.78 -26.57 -22.07
CA ASN A 18 -4.91 -25.50 -22.55
C ASN A 18 -4.75 -24.38 -21.51
N LEU A 19 -5.84 -23.97 -20.85
CA LEU A 19 -5.80 -23.00 -19.76
C LEU A 19 -4.93 -23.50 -18.60
N ALA A 20 -5.11 -24.75 -18.19
CA ALA A 20 -4.34 -25.39 -17.14
C ALA A 20 -2.84 -25.46 -17.48
N ASN A 21 -2.50 -25.76 -18.74
CA ASN A 21 -1.10 -25.80 -19.18
C ASN A 21 -0.47 -24.39 -19.19
N LYS A 22 -1.21 -23.38 -19.65
CA LYS A 22 -0.75 -21.97 -19.62
C LYS A 22 -0.57 -21.47 -18.18
N TRP A 23 -1.51 -21.79 -17.30
CA TRP A 23 -1.43 -21.46 -15.88
C TRP A 23 -0.22 -22.14 -15.22
N ARG A 24 -0.01 -23.43 -15.48
CA ARG A 24 1.10 -24.19 -14.92
C ARG A 24 2.47 -23.67 -15.37
N ASN A 25 2.62 -23.30 -16.65
CA ASN A 25 3.90 -22.92 -17.22
C ASN A 25 4.29 -21.47 -16.89
N TYR A 26 3.36 -20.51 -17.04
CA TYR A 26 3.67 -19.09 -16.87
C TYR A 26 2.82 -18.41 -15.80
N GLY A 27 1.53 -18.72 -15.75
CA GLY A 27 0.57 -18.01 -14.90
C GLY A 27 0.94 -18.09 -13.41
N ARG A 28 1.25 -19.29 -12.92
CA ARG A 28 1.57 -19.53 -11.51
C ARG A 28 2.83 -18.79 -11.05
N LEU A 29 3.87 -18.74 -11.89
CA LEU A 29 5.11 -18.05 -11.54
C LEU A 29 4.90 -16.53 -11.49
N ILE A 30 4.26 -15.96 -12.51
CA ILE A 30 4.00 -14.51 -12.57
C ILE A 30 3.09 -14.09 -11.41
N PHE A 31 2.07 -14.89 -11.12
CA PHE A 31 1.18 -14.68 -9.99
C PHE A 31 1.91 -14.75 -8.65
N CYS A 32 2.75 -15.78 -8.45
CA CYS A 32 3.54 -15.93 -7.23
C CYS A 32 4.48 -14.74 -7.01
N VAL A 33 5.18 -14.27 -8.05
CA VAL A 33 6.04 -13.08 -7.97
C VAL A 33 5.22 -11.82 -7.65
N ASP A 34 4.05 -11.63 -8.26
CA ASP A 34 3.15 -10.51 -7.94
C ASP A 34 2.69 -10.54 -6.48
N PHE A 35 2.29 -11.72 -6.02
CA PHE A 35 1.85 -11.95 -4.65
C PHE A 35 2.97 -11.71 -3.64
N CYS A 36 4.16 -12.29 -3.88
CA CYS A 36 5.32 -12.12 -3.01
C CYS A 36 5.78 -10.66 -2.93
N LEU A 37 5.79 -9.92 -4.04
CA LEU A 37 6.15 -8.49 -4.03
C LEU A 37 5.14 -7.68 -3.22
N GLN A 38 3.84 -7.89 -3.45
CA GLN A 38 2.78 -7.17 -2.75
C GLN A 38 2.78 -7.48 -1.24
N PHE A 39 2.96 -8.76 -0.88
CA PHE A 39 3.03 -9.19 0.51
C PHE A 39 4.33 -8.75 1.20
N GLY A 40 5.45 -8.71 0.47
CA GLY A 40 6.71 -8.17 0.99
C GLY A 40 6.59 -6.71 1.41
N VAL A 41 5.96 -5.88 0.57
CA VAL A 41 5.70 -4.46 0.89
C VAL A 41 4.79 -4.34 2.13
N ALA A 42 3.75 -5.18 2.21
CA ALA A 42 2.86 -5.25 3.35
C ALA A 42 3.58 -5.45 4.67
N LEU A 43 4.43 -6.48 4.68
CA LEU A 43 5.17 -6.90 5.85
C LEU A 43 6.09 -5.77 6.27
N MET A 44 6.78 -5.12 5.31
CA MET A 44 7.66 -4.00 5.61
C MET A 44 6.90 -2.79 6.19
N ILE A 45 5.71 -2.46 5.69
CA ILE A 45 4.87 -1.39 6.27
C ILE A 45 4.46 -1.76 7.70
N MET A 46 4.02 -3.00 7.94
CA MET A 46 3.61 -3.45 9.28
C MET A 46 4.78 -3.45 10.27
N VAL A 47 5.95 -3.93 9.84
CA VAL A 47 7.18 -3.87 10.64
C VAL A 47 7.54 -2.42 10.94
N TYR A 48 7.46 -1.52 9.97
CA TYR A 48 7.73 -0.11 10.21
C TYR A 48 6.74 0.51 11.22
N ILE A 49 5.44 0.22 11.11
CA ILE A 49 4.41 0.69 12.05
C ILE A 49 4.65 0.13 13.47
N TYR A 50 5.10 -1.11 13.59
CA TYR A 50 5.39 -1.75 14.88
C TYR A 50 6.60 -1.13 15.57
N VAL A 51 7.65 -0.82 14.81
CA VAL A 51 8.93 -0.38 15.35
C VAL A 51 8.94 1.13 15.64
N MET A 52 8.17 1.95 14.89
CA MET A 52 8.14 3.40 15.07
C MET A 52 7.62 3.84 16.46
N PRO A 53 8.19 4.93 17.03
CA PRO A 53 7.69 5.49 18.29
C PRO A 53 6.25 5.98 18.14
N LYS A 54 5.43 5.73 19.16
CA LYS A 54 4.01 6.12 19.15
C LYS A 54 3.82 7.48 19.82
N PRO A 55 2.87 8.30 19.35
CA PRO A 55 2.65 9.65 19.90
C PRO A 55 2.32 9.69 21.39
N ASN A 56 1.74 8.61 21.92
CA ASN A 56 1.32 8.54 23.33
C ASN A 56 2.42 8.00 24.27
N GLN A 57 3.66 7.84 23.81
CA GLN A 57 4.76 7.33 24.64
C GLN A 57 5.49 8.48 25.37
N PRO A 58 5.91 8.27 26.63
CA PRO A 58 6.79 9.22 27.29
C PRO A 58 8.09 9.28 26.50
N ASN A 59 8.54 10.49 26.14
CA ASN A 59 9.66 10.82 25.24
C ASN A 59 9.34 10.92 23.73
N TYR A 60 8.07 10.96 23.34
CA TYR A 60 7.70 11.34 21.98
C TYR A 60 7.84 12.86 21.80
N ALA A 61 8.93 13.30 21.16
CA ALA A 61 9.22 14.72 20.93
C ALA A 61 9.41 15.00 19.43
N CYS A 62 8.34 15.37 18.74
CA CYS A 62 8.41 15.75 17.32
C CYS A 62 9.05 17.13 17.08
N ARG A 63 8.95 17.98 18.09
CA ARG A 63 9.45 19.34 18.12
C ARG A 63 10.14 19.48 19.46
N GLY A 64 11.42 19.83 19.47
CA GLY A 64 12.06 20.27 20.71
C GLY A 64 11.23 21.43 21.26
N GLU A 65 10.61 21.23 22.41
CA GLU A 65 9.89 22.31 23.07
C GLU A 65 10.90 23.35 23.54
N GLU A 66 10.77 24.59 23.05
CA GLU A 66 11.04 25.75 23.88
C GLU A 66 10.09 25.68 25.09
N GLY A 67 10.47 24.92 26.12
CA GLY A 67 9.60 24.70 27.27
C GLY A 67 9.84 23.38 28.00
N ASN A 68 11.07 23.15 28.47
CA ASN A 68 11.37 22.20 29.57
C ASN A 68 10.79 20.77 29.45
N GLY A 69 11.38 19.96 28.57
CA GLY A 69 11.24 18.48 28.54
C GLY A 69 12.57 17.81 28.18
N PRO A 70 12.86 16.57 28.64
CA PRO A 70 14.21 16.16 29.02
C PRO A 70 15.16 15.80 27.87
N LEU A 71 16.44 16.15 28.07
CA LEU A 71 17.66 15.59 27.46
C LEU A 71 17.61 14.04 27.44
N TYR A 72 18.30 13.28 26.58
CA TYR A 72 19.77 13.20 26.45
C TYR A 72 20.19 12.60 25.10
N LEU A 73 21.26 13.15 24.50
CA LEU A 73 22.51 12.41 24.34
C LEU A 73 23.69 13.38 24.14
N ASN A 74 24.61 13.28 25.11
CA ASN A 74 25.98 13.75 25.05
C ASN A 74 26.63 13.22 23.76
N ASP A 75 26.81 14.09 22.79
CA ASP A 75 28.02 14.10 21.96
C ASP A 75 28.26 15.56 21.60
N SER A 76 29.50 15.98 21.82
CA SER A 76 30.02 17.32 21.60
C SER A 76 29.70 17.86 20.21
N TYR A 77 28.58 18.58 20.06
CA TYR A 77 28.35 19.42 18.90
C TYR A 77 27.72 20.77 19.30
N SER A 78 28.65 21.71 19.56
CA SER A 78 28.57 23.15 19.31
C SER A 78 27.26 23.71 18.75
N ALA A 79 26.59 24.50 19.58
CA ALA A 79 25.97 25.80 19.29
C ALA A 79 25.79 26.18 17.80
N ASN A 80 24.62 25.85 17.27
CA ASN A 80 23.84 26.67 16.34
C ASN A 80 22.46 26.02 16.24
N SER A 81 21.64 26.31 17.24
CA SER A 81 20.27 25.82 17.40
C SER A 81 19.36 26.31 16.28
N THR A 82 19.36 25.56 15.17
CA THR A 82 18.16 25.42 14.35
C THR A 82 17.32 24.30 14.95
N VAL A 83 16.01 24.54 15.04
CA VAL A 83 15.00 23.61 15.56
C VAL A 83 15.03 22.31 14.74
N GLY A 84 15.91 21.38 15.12
CA GLY A 84 16.14 20.12 14.44
C GLY A 84 15.27 19.02 15.01
N ARG A 85 14.60 18.24 14.15
CA ARG A 85 13.89 17.02 14.55
C ARG A 85 14.88 15.98 15.10
N PRO A 86 14.51 15.16 16.09
CA PRO A 86 15.39 14.09 16.54
C PRO A 86 15.63 13.09 15.39
N ALA A 87 16.90 12.74 15.20
CA ALA A 87 17.30 11.66 14.30
C ALA A 87 17.03 10.31 14.97
N PHE A 88 16.77 9.25 14.19
CA PHE A 88 16.56 7.93 14.77
C PHE A 88 17.80 7.48 15.57
N ARG A 89 17.59 7.14 16.84
CA ARG A 89 18.63 6.58 17.70
C ARG A 89 19.19 5.25 17.21
N HIS A 90 18.42 4.51 16.42
CA HIS A 90 18.75 3.14 16.03
C HIS A 90 18.97 2.98 14.51
N ARG A 91 20.12 2.39 14.15
CA ARG A 91 20.56 2.16 12.76
C ARG A 91 19.58 1.29 11.94
N TYR A 92 18.78 0.43 12.57
CA TYR A 92 17.82 -0.43 11.87
C TYR A 92 16.65 0.32 11.22
N MET A 93 16.25 1.48 11.76
CA MET A 93 15.12 2.27 11.24
C MET A 93 15.41 2.82 9.84
N HIS A 94 16.62 3.34 9.65
CA HIS A 94 17.07 3.86 8.36
C HIS A 94 17.06 2.75 7.29
N ILE A 95 17.54 1.55 7.65
CA ILE A 95 17.58 0.40 6.73
C ILE A 95 16.16 0.03 6.29
N ILE A 96 15.21 -0.05 7.23
CA ILE A 96 13.80 -0.37 6.92
C ILE A 96 13.19 0.67 5.99
N GLN A 97 13.45 1.97 6.20
CA GLN A 97 12.96 3.05 5.32
C GLN A 97 13.51 2.92 3.89
N TYR A 98 14.82 2.69 3.71
CA TYR A 98 15.41 2.51 2.38
C TYR A 98 14.87 1.26 1.66
N VAL A 99 14.72 0.15 2.40
CA VAL A 99 14.14 -1.08 1.85
C VAL A 99 12.69 -0.85 1.43
N LEU A 100 11.91 -0.11 2.22
CA LEU A 100 10.53 0.24 1.88
C LEU A 100 10.46 1.06 0.59
N TYR A 101 11.33 2.05 0.39
CA TYR A 101 11.42 2.81 -0.85
C TYR A 101 11.80 1.93 -2.06
N GLY A 102 12.72 0.99 -1.88
CA GLY A 102 13.11 0.04 -2.94
C GLY A 102 11.93 -0.82 -3.38
N PHE A 103 11.20 -1.41 -2.43
CA PHE A 103 10.00 -2.19 -2.72
C PHE A 103 8.90 -1.35 -3.38
N ALA A 104 8.66 -0.15 -2.87
CA ALA A 104 7.71 0.80 -3.43
C ALA A 104 8.06 1.13 -4.90
N ALA A 105 9.34 1.37 -5.20
CA ALA A 105 9.84 1.60 -6.55
C ALA A 105 9.59 0.40 -7.50
N THR A 106 9.78 -0.83 -7.03
CA THR A 106 9.50 -2.02 -7.87
C THR A 106 8.03 -2.16 -8.23
N LEU A 107 7.12 -1.86 -7.29
CA LEU A 107 5.68 -1.91 -7.54
C LEU A 107 5.25 -0.87 -8.58
N ILE A 108 5.73 0.38 -8.46
CA ILE A 108 5.37 1.42 -9.44
C ILE A 108 5.93 1.10 -10.82
N CYS A 109 7.19 0.65 -10.92
CA CYS A 109 7.78 0.26 -12.20
C CYS A 109 6.96 -0.85 -12.87
N LYS A 110 6.55 -1.87 -12.11
CA LYS A 110 5.69 -2.95 -12.63
C LYS A 110 4.34 -2.44 -13.12
N ARG A 111 3.67 -1.58 -12.34
CA ARG A 111 2.34 -1.06 -12.67
C ARG A 111 2.40 -0.08 -13.85
N LEU A 112 3.47 0.70 -13.97
CA LEU A 112 3.74 1.55 -15.13
C LEU A 112 4.00 0.73 -16.39
N MET A 113 4.83 -0.32 -16.32
CA MET A 113 5.03 -1.23 -17.46
C MET A 113 3.71 -1.86 -17.92
N HIS A 114 2.87 -2.28 -16.97
CA HIS A 114 1.54 -2.79 -17.28
C HIS A 114 0.63 -1.72 -17.91
N ALA A 115 0.63 -0.50 -17.37
CA ALA A 115 -0.14 0.62 -17.90
C ALA A 115 0.26 0.98 -19.33
N ILE A 116 1.57 0.98 -19.63
CA ILE A 116 2.09 1.21 -20.98
C ILE A 116 1.64 0.08 -21.92
N SER A 117 1.70 -1.18 -21.47
CA SER A 117 1.34 -2.34 -22.30
C SER A 117 -0.16 -2.43 -22.65
N VAL A 118 -1.04 -2.00 -21.74
CA VAL A 118 -2.51 -2.07 -21.91
C VAL A 118 -3.08 -0.78 -22.51
N GLY A 119 -2.34 0.33 -22.45
CA GLY A 119 -2.73 1.63 -22.98
C GLY A 119 -3.61 2.46 -22.05
N TRP A 120 -4.13 3.59 -22.57
CA TRP A 120 -4.83 4.64 -21.82
C TRP A 120 -6.05 4.18 -21.00
N ARG A 121 -6.69 3.07 -21.38
CA ARG A 121 -7.83 2.51 -20.63
C ARG A 121 -7.45 2.06 -19.23
N PHE A 122 -6.18 1.72 -19.00
CA PHE A 122 -5.68 1.30 -17.69
C PHE A 122 -5.31 2.48 -16.77
N ALA A 123 -5.14 3.69 -17.32
CA ALA A 123 -4.77 4.87 -16.52
C ALA A 123 -5.84 5.26 -15.49
N PHE A 124 -7.11 4.99 -15.79
CA PHE A 124 -8.25 5.21 -14.89
C PHE A 124 -8.65 3.96 -14.10
N SER A 125 -7.79 2.94 -14.05
CA SER A 125 -8.09 1.74 -13.27
C SER A 125 -7.96 2.02 -11.76
N PRO A 126 -8.88 1.49 -10.92
CA PRO A 126 -8.82 1.67 -9.47
C PRO A 126 -7.54 1.06 -8.87
N GLN A 127 -6.97 0.07 -9.54
CA GLN A 127 -5.71 -0.57 -9.15
C GLN A 127 -4.52 0.38 -9.29
N LEU A 128 -4.40 1.10 -10.42
CA LEU A 128 -3.32 2.08 -10.59
C LEU A 128 -3.47 3.24 -9.60
N LEU A 129 -4.69 3.73 -9.41
CA LEU A 129 -4.99 4.80 -8.46
C LEU A 129 -4.63 4.40 -7.03
N ALA A 130 -5.03 3.20 -6.59
CA ALA A 130 -4.65 2.69 -5.28
C ALA A 130 -3.11 2.65 -5.15
N THR A 131 -2.39 2.14 -6.15
CA THR A 131 -0.92 2.06 -6.12
C THR A 131 -0.24 3.41 -6.11
N ALA A 132 -0.76 4.40 -6.83
CA ALA A 132 -0.24 5.76 -6.77
C ALA A 132 -0.46 6.39 -5.39
N LEU A 133 -1.66 6.23 -4.82
CA LEU A 133 -2.01 6.74 -3.49
C LEU A 133 -1.14 6.11 -2.39
N SER A 134 -0.91 4.79 -2.43
CA SER A 134 -0.03 4.15 -1.44
C SER A 134 1.38 4.70 -1.50
N MET A 135 1.91 4.99 -2.70
CA MET A 135 3.25 5.56 -2.85
C MET A 135 3.35 6.94 -2.21
N VAL A 136 2.36 7.81 -2.48
CA VAL A 136 2.32 9.16 -1.88
C VAL A 136 2.24 9.09 -0.36
N LEU A 137 1.45 8.16 0.19
CA LEU A 137 1.33 7.99 1.63
C LEU A 137 2.61 7.42 2.25
N ILE A 138 3.28 6.47 1.59
CA ILE A 138 4.57 5.94 2.05
C ILE A 138 5.62 7.05 2.04
N THR A 139 5.77 7.78 0.93
CA THR A 139 6.80 8.83 0.82
C THR A 139 6.58 9.96 1.81
N PHE A 140 5.33 10.40 2.00
CA PHE A 140 5.02 11.44 2.98
C PHE A 140 5.15 10.95 4.42
N GLY A 141 4.81 9.69 4.69
CA GLY A 141 4.94 9.06 6.01
C GLY A 141 6.38 8.81 6.45
N THR A 142 7.34 8.78 5.51
CA THR A 142 8.76 8.50 5.80
C THR A 142 9.73 9.64 5.48
N MET A 143 9.26 10.78 4.94
CA MET A 143 10.11 11.95 4.70
C MET A 143 10.30 12.81 5.96
N PRO A 144 11.47 13.42 6.21
CA PRO A 144 12.77 13.15 5.62
C PRO A 144 13.37 11.83 6.16
N PRO A 145 14.07 11.06 5.32
CA PRO A 145 14.65 9.79 5.72
C PRO A 145 15.66 10.01 6.86
N GLY A 146 15.56 9.18 7.89
CA GLY A 146 16.46 9.23 9.04
C GLY A 146 16.05 10.12 10.22
N PHE A 147 14.90 10.76 10.13
CA PHE A 147 14.30 11.52 11.23
C PHE A 147 13.10 10.77 11.81
N GLU A 148 12.85 10.95 13.10
CA GLU A 148 11.70 10.34 13.77
C GLU A 148 10.38 10.91 13.22
N PRO A 149 9.36 10.05 13.01
CA PRO A 149 8.10 10.49 12.41
C PRO A 149 7.32 11.37 13.37
N CYS A 150 6.76 12.46 12.84
CA CYS A 150 5.84 13.32 13.58
C CYS A 150 4.39 12.82 13.53
N ASP A 151 3.48 13.45 14.29
CA ASP A 151 2.06 13.03 14.39
C ASP A 151 1.39 12.84 13.03
N MET A 152 1.62 13.81 12.13
CA MET A 152 1.06 13.77 10.78
C MET A 152 1.63 12.60 9.96
N GLN A 153 2.91 12.28 10.16
CA GLN A 153 3.60 11.20 9.45
C GLN A 153 3.18 9.83 9.98
N TRP A 154 3.01 9.71 11.30
CA TRP A 154 2.44 8.54 11.95
C TRP A 154 1.01 8.25 11.43
N ARG A 155 0.16 9.27 11.35
CA ARG A 155 -1.19 9.11 10.78
C ARG A 155 -1.15 8.70 9.31
N THR A 156 -0.24 9.30 8.53
CA THR A 156 -0.10 8.99 7.10
C THR A 156 0.31 7.54 6.87
N ILE A 157 1.26 7.01 7.65
CA ILE A 157 1.70 5.63 7.46
C ILE A 157 0.62 4.61 7.86
N VAL A 158 -0.23 4.95 8.83
CA VAL A 158 -1.43 4.14 9.15
C VAL A 158 -2.41 4.13 7.98
N TYR A 159 -2.65 5.27 7.33
CA TYR A 159 -3.46 5.32 6.10
C TYR A 159 -2.82 4.52 4.96
N ALA A 160 -1.49 4.50 4.86
CA ALA A 160 -0.77 3.65 3.90
C ALA A 160 -1.03 2.16 4.18
N GLY A 161 -1.02 1.75 5.45
CA GLY A 161 -1.38 0.39 5.89
C GLY A 161 -2.83 0.03 5.53
N LEU A 162 -3.78 0.95 5.67
CA LEU A 162 -5.17 0.75 5.25
C LEU A 162 -5.28 0.58 3.74
N MET A 163 -4.63 1.46 2.96
CA MET A 163 -4.61 1.36 1.50
C MET A 163 -4.01 0.03 1.02
N PHE A 164 -3.04 -0.51 1.75
CA PHE A 164 -2.50 -1.84 1.49
C PHE A 164 -3.57 -2.94 1.61
N VAL A 165 -4.43 -2.92 2.64
CA VAL A 165 -5.49 -3.92 2.81
C VAL A 165 -6.40 -3.93 1.58
N ILE A 166 -6.75 -2.76 1.06
CA ILE A 166 -7.54 -2.61 -0.16
C ILE A 166 -6.83 -3.25 -1.37
N MET A 167 -5.50 -3.09 -1.48
CA MET A 167 -4.74 -3.75 -2.56
C MET A 167 -4.70 -5.26 -2.44
N VAL A 168 -4.64 -5.81 -1.23
CA VAL A 168 -4.72 -7.25 -1.02
C VAL A 168 -6.07 -7.77 -1.51
N SER A 169 -7.16 -7.06 -1.21
CA SER A 169 -8.48 -7.45 -1.71
C SER A 169 -8.52 -7.57 -3.23
N PHE A 170 -7.83 -6.69 -3.97
CA PHE A 170 -7.74 -6.80 -5.44
C PHE A 170 -6.92 -8.00 -5.93
N ILE A 171 -5.89 -8.44 -5.20
CA ILE A 171 -5.16 -9.66 -5.59
C ILE A 171 -5.92 -10.92 -5.19
N LEU A 172 -6.69 -10.86 -4.11
CA LEU A 172 -7.52 -11.98 -3.64
C LEU A 172 -8.65 -12.33 -4.63
N GLU A 173 -9.14 -11.34 -5.40
CA GLU A 173 -10.09 -11.55 -6.51
C GLU A 173 -9.62 -12.60 -7.53
N ARG A 174 -8.31 -12.76 -7.71
CA ARG A 174 -7.75 -13.68 -8.71
C ARG A 174 -7.72 -15.15 -8.25
N PHE A 175 -8.03 -15.46 -6.99
CA PHE A 175 -8.07 -16.83 -6.50
C PHE A 175 -9.41 -17.50 -6.83
N GLU A 176 -9.36 -18.72 -7.38
CA GLU A 176 -10.58 -19.44 -7.81
C GLU A 176 -11.57 -19.73 -6.66
N GLY A 177 -11.09 -19.99 -5.44
CA GLY A 177 -11.97 -20.32 -4.31
C GLY A 177 -12.51 -19.10 -3.54
N ILE A 178 -11.69 -18.07 -3.37
CA ILE A 178 -12.03 -16.90 -2.52
C ILE A 178 -12.43 -15.68 -3.37
N GLY A 179 -11.98 -15.62 -4.63
CA GLY A 179 -12.11 -14.46 -5.49
C GLY A 179 -13.55 -14.07 -5.80
N LEU A 180 -14.44 -15.07 -5.96
CA LEU A 180 -15.86 -14.85 -6.20
C LEU A 180 -16.52 -14.05 -5.06
N TYR A 181 -16.15 -14.30 -3.80
CA TYR A 181 -16.65 -13.52 -2.67
C TYR A 181 -16.19 -12.06 -2.74
N PHE A 182 -14.95 -11.79 -3.14
CA PHE A 182 -14.43 -10.43 -3.28
C PHE A 182 -15.08 -9.70 -4.47
N THR A 183 -15.33 -10.36 -5.60
CA THR A 183 -16.05 -9.76 -6.72
C THR A 183 -17.46 -9.34 -6.32
N MET A 184 -18.21 -10.23 -5.63
CA MET A 184 -19.54 -9.90 -5.10
C MET A 184 -19.48 -8.76 -4.07
N PHE A 185 -18.48 -8.75 -3.19
CA PHE A 185 -18.28 -7.67 -2.23
C PHE A 185 -18.09 -6.30 -2.92
N PHE A 186 -17.25 -6.23 -3.96
CA PHE A 186 -17.06 -4.97 -4.70
C PHE A 186 -18.33 -4.52 -5.43
N GLU A 187 -19.13 -5.46 -5.93
CA GLU A 187 -20.41 -5.16 -6.56
C GLU A 187 -21.42 -4.57 -5.57
N VAL A 188 -21.53 -5.16 -4.38
CA VAL A 188 -22.34 -4.62 -3.28
C VAL A 188 -21.80 -3.29 -2.79
N PHE A 189 -20.48 -3.13 -2.64
CA PHE A 189 -19.88 -1.86 -2.23
C PHE A 189 -20.22 -0.73 -3.20
N ARG A 190 -20.25 -1.03 -4.51
CA ARG A 190 -20.66 -0.09 -5.55
C ARG A 190 -22.11 0.35 -5.42
N THR A 191 -23.03 -0.56 -5.08
CA THR A 191 -24.43 -0.19 -4.84
C THR A 191 -24.59 0.58 -3.53
N MET A 192 -23.83 0.23 -2.48
CA MET A 192 -23.82 0.97 -1.22
C MET A 192 -23.35 2.42 -1.38
N ILE A 193 -22.32 2.69 -2.20
CA ILE A 193 -21.87 4.06 -2.48
C ILE A 193 -22.99 4.90 -3.11
N LYS A 194 -23.76 4.33 -4.05
CA LYS A 194 -24.88 5.04 -4.69
C LYS A 194 -25.97 5.40 -3.68
N ILE A 195 -26.30 4.47 -2.79
CA ILE A 195 -27.30 4.68 -1.73
C ILE A 195 -26.78 5.70 -0.70
N SER A 196 -25.51 5.61 -0.31
CA SER A 196 -24.88 6.55 0.61
C SER A 196 -24.89 7.98 0.07
N PHE A 197 -24.71 8.18 -1.23
CA PHE A 197 -24.81 9.50 -1.86
C PHE A 197 -26.22 10.07 -1.71
N LEU A 198 -27.26 9.27 -1.98
CA LEU A 198 -28.66 9.68 -1.81
C LEU A 198 -28.96 10.03 -0.33
N MET A 199 -28.48 9.21 0.61
CA MET A 199 -28.63 9.47 2.04
C MET A 199 -28.00 10.81 2.46
N VAL A 200 -26.83 11.16 1.90
CA VAL A 200 -26.19 12.45 2.19
C VAL A 200 -27.05 13.62 1.71
N PHE A 201 -27.69 13.54 0.53
CA PHE A 201 -28.64 14.60 0.11
C PHE A 201 -29.83 14.71 1.04
N PHE A 202 -30.37 13.59 1.51
CA PHE A 202 -31.49 13.59 2.43
C PHE A 202 -31.12 14.19 3.81
N LEU A 203 -29.88 13.99 4.27
CA LEU A 203 -29.40 14.59 5.52
C LEU A 203 -29.05 16.09 5.39
N LEU A 204 -28.75 16.56 4.18
CA LEU A 204 -28.42 17.96 3.91
C LEU A 204 -29.65 18.84 3.61
N ALA A 205 -30.77 18.24 3.21
CA ALA A 205 -32.05 18.90 2.94
C ALA A 205 -32.86 19.09 4.24
#